data_AF-A0A096M2K9-F1
#
_entry.id   AF-A0A096M2K9-F1
#
_cell.length_a   1.000
_cell.length_b   1.000
_cell.length_c   1.000
_cell.angle_alpha   90.00
_cell.angle_beta   90.00
_cell.angle_gamma   90.00
#
_symmetry.space_group_name_H-M   'P 1'
#
loop_
_entity.id
_entity.type
_entity.pdbx_description
1 polymer ?
#
loop_
_entity_poly.entity_id
_entity_poly.type
_entity_poly.pdbx_seq_one_letter_code
_entity_poly.pdbx_strand_id
1 'polypeptide(L)'
;MWPRNILVLLLFCYGEFFDCHMCYLYHLQIMSKNFNNVLHWDPVEPAFPGQKVLYSVQYWRGDDQNYLKKMECQNITSLSCDLTAETPSVYDVYYKAKVMVNGSCHGITTSFNPLRNTVFGPPVLSIRTTASSLHVNITVPKGPNGKSIPNI
;
A
#
# COMPACT_ATOMS: atom_id res chain seq x y z
N MET A 1 13.75 -60.04 33.75
CA MET A 1 14.75 -59.12 33.15
C MET A 1 14.11 -58.51 31.92
N TRP A 2 13.67 -57.25 32.00
CA TRP A 2 13.00 -56.53 30.91
C TRP A 2 14.04 -55.85 29.99
N PRO A 3 13.82 -55.76 28.68
CA PRO A 3 14.62 -54.85 27.86
C PRO A 3 14.11 -53.42 28.05
N ARG A 4 15.02 -52.52 28.44
CA ARG A 4 14.78 -51.08 28.52
C ARG A 4 14.52 -50.53 27.11
N ASN A 5 13.30 -50.05 26.88
CA ASN A 5 13.03 -49.16 25.76
C ASN A 5 13.79 -47.84 25.99
N ILE A 6 14.75 -47.55 25.11
CA ILE A 6 15.40 -46.25 25.04
C ILE A 6 14.42 -45.33 24.29
N LEU A 7 13.71 -44.49 25.05
CA LEU A 7 12.91 -43.41 24.49
C LEU A 7 13.89 -42.34 23.98
N VAL A 8 14.20 -42.38 22.69
CA VAL A 8 14.91 -41.29 22.02
C VAL A 8 13.94 -40.11 21.98
N LEU A 9 14.10 -39.20 22.94
CA LEU A 9 13.49 -37.87 22.89
C LEU A 9 14.08 -37.15 21.67
N LEU A 10 13.36 -37.21 20.56
CA LEU A 10 13.56 -36.31 19.42
C LEU A 10 13.22 -34.91 19.90
N LEU A 11 14.19 -34.25 20.54
CA LEU A 11 14.27 -32.81 20.59
C LEU A 11 14.47 -32.36 19.14
N PHE A 12 13.38 -32.22 18.41
CA PHE A 12 13.34 -31.33 17.27
C PHE A 12 13.67 -29.95 17.82
N CYS A 13 14.95 -29.60 17.80
CA CYS A 13 15.36 -28.21 17.70
C CYS A 13 14.68 -27.68 16.43
N TYR A 14 13.47 -27.15 16.58
CA TYR A 14 12.86 -26.29 15.57
C TYR A 14 13.71 -25.02 15.52
N GLY A 15 14.87 -25.14 14.88
CA GLY A 15 15.64 -24.00 14.43
C GLY A 15 14.77 -23.23 13.44
N GLU A 16 14.50 -21.98 13.78
CA GLU A 16 14.18 -20.91 12.84
C GLU A 16 12.99 -21.16 11.89
N PHE A 17 11.79 -21.31 12.45
CA PHE A 17 10.54 -21.08 11.71
C PHE A 17 9.57 -20.24 12.55
N PHE A 18 10.00 -19.05 12.96
CA PHE A 18 9.14 -18.04 13.58
C PHE A 18 8.94 -16.80 12.70
N ASP A 19 9.06 -16.93 11.37
CA ASP A 19 8.92 -15.79 10.45
C ASP A 19 7.90 -16.02 9.33
N CYS A 20 6.68 -16.43 9.66
CA CYS A 20 5.64 -16.52 8.63
C CYS A 20 4.19 -16.29 9.09
N HIS A 21 3.94 -15.36 10.04
CA HIS A 21 2.54 -15.02 10.36
C HIS A 21 2.21 -13.56 10.72
N MET A 22 3.18 -12.66 10.92
CA MET A 22 2.88 -11.35 11.53
C MET A 22 2.70 -10.17 10.56
N CYS A 23 2.70 -10.41 9.25
CA CYS A 23 2.63 -9.36 8.23
C CYS A 23 1.20 -8.81 7.98
N TYR A 24 0.21 -9.20 8.79
CA TYR A 24 -1.21 -8.81 8.62
C TYR A 24 -1.83 -8.11 9.83
N LEU A 25 -1.06 -7.85 10.89
CA LEU A 25 -1.62 -7.30 12.13
C LEU A 25 -1.84 -5.79 12.08
N TYR A 26 -1.17 -5.08 11.16
CA TYR A 26 -1.17 -3.63 11.13
C TYR A 26 -1.98 -3.09 9.95
N HIS A 27 -2.72 -2.00 10.20
CA HIS A 27 -3.57 -1.39 9.20
C HIS A 27 -2.75 -0.51 8.26
N LEU A 28 -2.67 -0.92 6.99
CA LEU A 28 -2.08 -0.16 5.91
C LEU A 28 -3.16 0.13 4.87
N GLN A 29 -3.21 1.35 4.37
CA GLN A 29 -4.21 1.74 3.38
C GLN A 29 -3.58 2.55 2.25
N ILE A 30 -3.92 2.18 1.01
CA ILE A 30 -3.69 3.04 -0.15
C ILE A 30 -4.89 3.96 -0.27
N MET A 31 -4.66 5.25 -0.05
CA MET A 31 -5.64 6.29 -0.30
C MET A 31 -5.49 6.78 -1.73
N SER A 32 -6.56 6.64 -2.52
CA SER A 32 -6.56 7.04 -3.91
C SER A 32 -7.57 8.17 -4.16
N LYS A 33 -7.06 9.30 -4.66
CA LYS A 33 -7.90 10.44 -5.04
C LYS A 33 -7.50 10.96 -6.41
N ASN A 34 -8.45 10.97 -7.34
CA ASN A 34 -8.20 11.31 -8.75
C ASN A 34 -6.98 10.55 -9.30
N PHE A 35 -6.85 9.25 -9.01
CA PHE A 35 -5.69 8.41 -9.38
C PHE A 35 -4.32 8.79 -8.80
N ASN A 36 -4.25 9.73 -7.85
CA ASN A 36 -3.06 9.89 -7.01
C ASN A 36 -3.17 8.90 -5.87
N ASN A 37 -2.21 8.00 -5.76
CA ASN A 37 -2.29 6.81 -4.92
C ASN A 37 -1.17 6.88 -3.87
N VAL A 38 -1.55 7.15 -2.63
CA VAL A 38 -0.60 7.32 -1.53
C VAL A 38 -0.86 6.25 -0.47
N LEU A 39 0.18 5.48 -0.15
CA LEU A 39 0.17 4.52 0.94
C LEU A 39 0.34 5.26 2.27
N HIS A 40 -0.48 4.92 3.26
CA HIS A 40 -0.39 5.40 4.64
C HIS A 40 -0.36 4.22 5.63
N TRP A 41 0.35 4.41 6.74
CA TRP A 41 0.43 3.43 7.83
C TRP A 41 0.64 4.11 9.18
N ASP A 42 0.27 3.41 10.25
CA ASP A 42 0.50 3.86 11.62
C ASP A 42 1.94 3.64 12.06
N PRO A 43 2.48 4.52 12.94
CA PRO A 43 3.85 4.42 13.43
C PRO A 43 4.04 3.19 14.33
N VAL A 44 5.24 2.61 14.26
CA VAL A 44 5.70 1.60 15.22
C VAL A 44 6.33 2.29 16.43
N GLU A 45 6.02 1.78 17.62
CA GLU A 45 6.66 2.25 18.85
C GLU A 45 8.17 1.91 18.85
N PRO A 46 9.04 2.88 19.13
CA PRO A 46 10.47 2.63 19.23
C PRO A 46 10.77 1.74 20.44
N ALA A 47 11.78 0.88 20.31
CA ALA A 47 12.17 -0.02 21.41
C ALA A 47 12.82 0.72 22.59
N PHE A 48 13.38 1.92 22.34
CA PHE A 48 13.93 2.79 23.37
C PHE A 48 13.80 4.27 23.00
N PRO A 49 13.76 5.18 24.00
CA PRO A 49 13.65 6.62 23.76
C PRO A 49 14.77 7.13 22.83
N GLY A 50 14.39 7.92 21.83
CA GLY A 50 15.33 8.51 20.86
C GLY A 50 15.72 7.60 19.69
N GLN A 51 15.27 6.34 19.66
CA GLN A 51 15.45 5.49 18.49
C GLN A 51 14.65 6.04 17.29
N LYS A 52 15.31 6.21 16.15
CA LYS A 52 14.64 6.48 14.88
C LYS A 52 14.16 5.16 14.27
N VAL A 53 12.85 5.06 14.04
CA VAL A 53 12.26 3.94 13.28
C VAL A 53 12.32 4.28 11.79
N LEU A 54 12.83 3.35 10.99
CA LEU A 54 12.96 3.51 9.54
C LEU A 54 12.06 2.50 8.82
N TYR A 55 11.32 2.99 7.84
CA TYR A 55 10.38 2.23 7.04
C TYR A 55 10.92 2.04 5.62
N SER A 56 10.64 0.88 5.03
CA SER A 56 10.93 0.59 3.63
C SER A 56 9.68 0.02 2.95
N VAL A 57 9.28 0.60 1.82
CA VAL A 57 8.06 0.21 1.10
C VAL A 57 8.38 -0.74 -0.05
N GLN A 58 7.56 -1.77 -0.19
CA GLN A 58 7.53 -2.63 -1.36
C GLN A 58 6.12 -2.70 -1.94
N TYR A 59 6.00 -2.89 -3.25
CA TYR A 59 4.71 -3.03 -3.93
C TYR A 59 4.70 -4.28 -4.79
N TRP A 60 3.53 -4.83 -5.02
CA TRP A 60 3.28 -5.96 -5.89
C TRP A 60 2.18 -5.60 -6.88
N ARG A 61 2.35 -6.05 -8.12
CA ARG A 61 1.39 -5.87 -9.21
C ARG A 61 0.84 -7.24 -9.61
N GLY A 62 -0.44 -7.28 -9.96
CA GLY A 62 -1.22 -8.50 -10.20
C GLY A 62 -0.66 -9.46 -11.24
N ASP A 63 0.10 -8.93 -12.18
CA ASP A 63 0.76 -9.62 -13.29
C ASP A 63 2.27 -9.80 -13.06
N ASP A 64 2.79 -9.41 -11.90
CA ASP A 64 4.18 -9.61 -11.48
C ASP A 64 4.32 -10.81 -10.51
N GLN A 65 5.48 -11.45 -10.52
CA GLN A 65 5.74 -12.60 -9.63
C GLN A 65 6.21 -12.19 -8.22
N ASN A 66 6.86 -11.03 -8.09
CA ASN A 66 7.56 -10.64 -6.87
C ASN A 66 7.20 -9.21 -6.42
N TYR A 67 7.37 -8.95 -5.13
CA TYR A 67 7.36 -7.59 -4.61
C TYR A 67 8.59 -6.82 -5.09
N LEU A 68 8.37 -5.59 -5.52
CA LEU A 68 9.38 -4.63 -5.96
C LEU A 68 9.57 -3.56 -4.90
N LYS A 69 10.80 -3.01 -4.77
CA LYS A 69 11.09 -1.91 -3.85
C LYS A 69 10.67 -0.58 -4.46
N LYS A 70 9.97 0.27 -3.70
CA LYS A 70 9.79 1.69 -4.06
C LYS A 70 11.04 2.45 -3.62
N MET A 71 11.93 2.75 -4.57
CA MET A 71 13.29 3.23 -4.29
C MET A 71 13.30 4.53 -3.48
N GLU A 72 12.35 5.42 -3.72
CA GLU A 72 12.19 6.71 -3.06
C GLU A 72 11.65 6.59 -1.62
N CYS A 73 11.14 5.41 -1.26
CA CYS A 73 10.56 5.12 0.06
C CYS A 73 11.35 4.01 0.78
N GLN A 74 12.67 4.00 0.66
CA GLN A 74 13.55 3.11 1.43
C GLN A 74 14.19 3.87 2.60
N ASN A 75 14.19 3.26 3.79
CA ASN A 75 14.74 3.82 5.03
C ASN A 75 14.24 5.23 5.36
N ILE A 76 12.95 5.48 5.18
CA ILE A 76 12.31 6.76 5.44
C ILE A 76 11.73 6.81 6.86
N THR A 77 11.59 8.01 7.42
CA THR A 77 10.85 8.24 8.68
C THR A 77 9.40 8.67 8.43
N SER A 78 9.04 8.95 7.18
CA SER A 78 7.67 9.31 6.79
C SER A 78 6.73 8.12 7.00
N LEU A 79 5.47 8.41 7.35
CA LEU A 79 4.38 7.44 7.50
C LEU A 79 3.51 7.34 6.24
N SER A 80 4.00 7.87 5.14
CA SER A 80 3.37 7.79 3.84
C SER A 80 4.38 7.65 2.72
N CYS A 81 3.94 7.03 1.62
CA CYS A 81 4.70 6.87 0.40
C CYS A 81 3.80 7.02 -0.83
N ASP A 82 4.21 7.87 -1.76
CA ASP A 82 3.52 8.00 -3.05
C ASP A 82 3.84 6.78 -3.93
N LEU A 83 2.79 6.06 -4.31
CA LEU A 83 2.83 4.88 -5.19
C LEU A 83 2.13 5.14 -6.53
N THR A 84 1.84 6.39 -6.87
CA THR A 84 1.07 6.77 -8.07
C THR A 84 1.72 6.25 -9.35
N ALA A 85 3.05 6.31 -9.46
CA ALA A 85 3.77 5.82 -10.63
C ALA A 85 3.78 4.28 -10.71
N GLU A 86 3.76 3.61 -9.56
CA GLU A 86 3.81 2.16 -9.42
C GLU A 86 2.44 1.50 -9.55
N THR A 87 1.36 2.28 -9.40
CA THR A 87 -0.02 1.83 -9.42
C THR A 87 -0.86 2.53 -10.51
N PRO A 88 -0.45 2.44 -11.80
CA PRO A 88 -1.21 3.02 -12.89
C PRO A 88 -2.61 2.39 -13.03
N SER A 89 -3.53 3.15 -13.62
CA SER A 89 -4.92 2.79 -13.93
C SER A 89 -5.04 1.76 -15.06
N VAL A 90 -4.47 0.56 -14.87
CA VAL A 90 -4.54 -0.51 -15.86
C VAL A 90 -5.78 -1.37 -15.63
N TYR A 91 -6.48 -1.70 -16.72
CA TYR A 91 -7.69 -2.53 -16.69
C TYR A 91 -7.42 -3.89 -16.04
N ASP A 92 -8.24 -4.26 -15.05
CA ASP A 92 -8.19 -5.50 -14.28
C ASP A 92 -6.84 -5.86 -13.62
N VAL A 93 -5.91 -4.91 -13.46
CA VAL A 93 -4.69 -5.10 -12.66
C VAL A 93 -4.95 -4.67 -11.21
N TYR A 94 -4.51 -5.51 -10.27
CA TYR A 94 -4.57 -5.24 -8.84
C TYR A 94 -3.17 -5.02 -8.28
N TYR A 95 -3.07 -4.24 -7.22
CA TYR A 95 -1.83 -3.89 -6.56
C TYR A 95 -1.94 -4.19 -5.07
N LYS A 96 -0.78 -4.46 -4.45
CA LYS A 96 -0.63 -4.52 -2.99
C LYS A 96 0.62 -3.75 -2.61
N ALA A 97 0.65 -3.20 -1.42
CA ALA A 97 1.85 -2.65 -0.85
C ALA A 97 2.13 -3.27 0.52
N LYS A 98 3.40 -3.37 0.87
CA LYS A 98 3.84 -3.77 2.20
C LYS A 98 4.90 -2.84 2.73
N VAL A 99 4.87 -2.62 4.04
CA VAL A 99 5.84 -1.80 4.77
C VAL A 99 6.74 -2.73 5.56
N MET A 100 8.04 -2.48 5.50
CA MET A 100 9.06 -3.20 6.24
C MET A 100 9.69 -2.27 7.29
N VAL A 101 9.97 -2.80 8.47
CA VAL A 101 10.67 -2.10 9.56
C VAL A 101 11.82 -3.00 10.01
N ASN A 102 13.06 -2.50 9.96
CA ASN A 102 14.27 -3.25 10.34
C ASN A 102 14.39 -4.65 9.69
N GLY A 103 13.89 -4.81 8.45
CA GLY A 103 13.91 -6.09 7.73
C GLY A 103 12.70 -6.98 7.99
N SER A 104 11.89 -6.70 9.01
CA SER A 104 10.65 -7.42 9.33
C SER A 104 9.45 -6.76 8.67
N CYS A 105 8.45 -7.55 8.28
CA CYS A 105 7.22 -6.99 7.74
C CYS A 105 6.39 -6.32 8.85
N HIS A 106 6.06 -5.05 8.64
CA HIS A 106 5.10 -4.31 9.45
C HIS A 106 3.67 -4.64 9.03
N GLY A 107 3.36 -4.54 7.74
CA GLY A 107 2.04 -4.98 7.27
C GLY A 107 1.91 -4.98 5.75
N ILE A 108 0.80 -5.52 5.26
CA ILE A 108 0.41 -5.54 3.84
C ILE A 108 -0.99 -4.92 3.70
N THR A 109 -1.19 -4.14 2.65
CA THR A 109 -2.51 -3.64 2.27
C THR A 109 -3.41 -4.78 1.76
N THR A 110 -4.72 -4.53 1.79
CA THR A 110 -5.64 -5.28 0.93
C THR A 110 -5.35 -5.01 -0.56
N SER A 111 -5.91 -5.84 -1.44
CA SER A 111 -5.79 -5.64 -2.89
C SER A 111 -6.44 -4.32 -3.30
N PHE A 112 -5.71 -3.52 -4.06
CA PHE A 112 -6.10 -2.20 -4.54
C PHE A 112 -6.15 -2.19 -6.08
N ASN A 113 -7.23 -1.67 -6.66
CA ASN A 113 -7.35 -1.43 -8.10
C ASN A 113 -7.71 0.05 -8.30
N PRO A 114 -6.86 0.88 -8.95
CA PRO A 114 -7.12 2.31 -9.11
C PRO A 114 -8.45 2.62 -9.79
N LEU A 115 -8.84 1.85 -10.81
CA LEU A 115 -10.09 2.06 -11.55
C LEU A 115 -11.34 1.77 -10.70
N ARG A 116 -11.24 0.89 -9.70
CA ARG A 116 -12.35 0.52 -8.81
C ARG A 116 -12.37 1.31 -7.51
N ASN A 117 -11.19 1.65 -6.99
CA ASN A 117 -11.03 2.16 -5.63
C ASN A 117 -10.71 3.65 -5.54
N THR A 118 -10.38 4.32 -6.65
CA THR A 118 -10.13 5.77 -6.60
C THR A 118 -11.41 6.54 -6.29
N VAL A 119 -11.29 7.55 -5.42
CA VAL A 119 -12.37 8.49 -5.16
C VAL A 119 -12.14 9.74 -6.00
N PHE A 120 -13.16 10.17 -6.74
CA PHE A 120 -13.10 11.43 -7.47
C PHE A 120 -13.36 12.60 -6.54
N GLY A 121 -12.49 13.61 -6.65
CA GLY A 121 -12.75 14.91 -6.06
C GLY A 121 -13.97 15.59 -6.70
N PRO A 122 -14.49 16.66 -6.07
CA PRO A 122 -15.58 17.43 -6.66
C PRO A 122 -15.16 18.02 -8.02
N PRO A 123 -16.08 18.07 -9.01
CA PRO A 123 -15.83 18.79 -10.25
C PRO A 123 -15.85 20.30 -10.01
N VAL A 124 -15.22 21.04 -10.92
CA VAL A 124 -15.31 22.49 -10.97
C VAL A 124 -16.51 22.88 -11.84
N LEU A 125 -17.39 23.73 -11.31
CA LEU A 125 -18.58 24.21 -12.01
C LEU A 125 -18.40 25.67 -12.41
N SER A 126 -18.75 26.00 -13.66
CA SER A 126 -18.85 27.37 -14.15
C SER A 126 -20.25 27.60 -14.69
N ILE A 127 -20.98 28.54 -14.11
CA ILE A 127 -22.38 28.81 -14.44
C ILE A 127 -22.49 30.13 -15.20
N ARG A 128 -23.31 30.15 -16.26
CA ARG A 128 -23.66 31.37 -17.00
C ARG A 128 -25.16 31.41 -17.26
N THR A 129 -25.82 32.46 -16.80
CA THR A 129 -27.26 32.66 -16.99
C THR A 129 -27.55 33.63 -18.13
N THR A 130 -28.64 33.40 -18.85
CA THR A 130 -29.27 34.36 -19.76
C THR A 130 -30.69 34.66 -19.28
N ALA A 131 -31.44 35.48 -20.02
CA ALA A 131 -32.84 35.78 -19.70
C ALA A 131 -33.75 34.53 -19.69
N SER A 132 -33.39 33.46 -20.41
CA SER A 132 -34.22 32.26 -20.56
C SER A 132 -33.47 30.94 -20.35
N SER A 133 -32.18 30.98 -20.00
CA SER A 133 -31.38 29.77 -19.89
C SER A 133 -30.27 29.82 -18.84
N LEU A 134 -29.92 28.63 -18.36
CA LEU A 134 -28.82 28.37 -17.44
C LEU A 134 -27.81 27.45 -18.14
N HIS A 135 -26.61 27.95 -18.40
CA HIS A 135 -25.50 27.15 -18.93
C HIS A 135 -24.60 26.72 -17.78
N VAL A 136 -24.38 25.42 -17.66
CA VAL A 136 -23.51 24.83 -16.63
C VAL A 136 -22.37 24.11 -17.32
N ASN A 137 -21.15 24.62 -17.16
CA ASN A 137 -19.93 23.97 -17.59
C ASN A 137 -19.35 23.17 -16.43
N ILE A 138 -19.18 21.87 -16.63
CA ILE A 138 -18.63 20.93 -15.64
C ILE A 138 -17.23 20.53 -16.09
N THR A 139 -16.23 20.78 -15.24
CA THR A 139 -14.86 20.34 -15.47
C THR A 139 -14.49 19.28 -14.45
N VAL A 140 -14.19 18.07 -14.93
CA VAL A 140 -13.75 16.96 -14.08
C VAL A 140 -12.35 17.24 -13.51
N PRO A 141 -12.05 16.78 -12.28
CA PRO A 141 -10.71 16.91 -11.73
C PRO A 141 -9.68 16.18 -12.60
N LYS A 142 -8.46 16.69 -12.61
CA LYS A 142 -7.35 16.06 -13.34
C LYS A 142 -6.71 14.97 -12.47
N GLY A 143 -6.20 13.94 -13.13
CA GLY A 143 -5.38 12.93 -12.50
C GLY A 143 -3.89 13.30 -12.46
N PRO A 144 -3.02 12.32 -12.17
CA PRO A 144 -1.57 12.52 -12.14
C PRO A 144 -1.04 13.23 -13.38
N ASN A 145 -0.06 14.11 -13.19
CA ASN A 145 0.55 14.93 -14.24
C ASN A 145 -0.45 15.81 -15.04
N GLY A 146 -1.61 16.11 -14.46
CA GLY A 146 -2.61 16.98 -15.09
C GLY A 146 -3.40 16.29 -16.22
N LYS A 147 -3.29 14.97 -16.36
CA LYS A 147 -4.04 14.21 -17.37
C LYS A 147 -5.54 14.21 -17.07
N SER A 148 -6.35 14.30 -18.11
CA SER A 148 -7.79 14.10 -17.99
C SER A 148 -8.10 12.64 -17.66
N ILE A 149 -9.00 12.41 -16.71
CA ILE A 149 -9.47 11.07 -16.30
C ILE A 149 -9.85 10.13 -17.46
N PRO A 150 -10.57 10.56 -18.53
CA PRO A 150 -10.90 9.64 -19.63
C PRO A 150 -9.69 9.18 -20.46
N ASN A 151 -8.51 9.76 -20.25
CA ASN A 151 -7.27 9.45 -20.97
C ASN A 151 -6.17 8.88 -20.03
N ILE A 152 -6.59 8.33 -18.90
CA ILE A 152 -5.75 7.72 -17.86
C ILE A 152 -6.04 6.23 -17.79
#